data_AF-A0A1V0ALR4-F1
#
_entry.id   AF-A0A1V0ALR4-F1
#
_cell.length_a   1.000
_cell.length_b   1.000
_cell.length_c   1.000
_cell.angle_alpha   90.00
_cell.angle_beta   90.00
_cell.angle_gamma   90.00
#
_symmetry.space_group_name_H-M   'P 1'
#
loop_
_entity.id
_entity.type
_entity.pdbx_description
1 polymer ?
#
loop_
_entity_poly.entity_id
_entity_poly.type
_entity_poly.pdbx_seq_one_letter_code
_entity_poly.pdbx_strand_id
1 'polypeptide(L)' 'MKVGSAAKSIVAGLSAGTAALVTAMGDNVIVTGEWVTIGLAVLTALGVVYAVPNAERSEQRRPY' A
#
# COMPACT_ATOMS: atom_id res chain seq x y z
N MET A 1 -6.07 21.59 0.18
CA MET A 1 -5.29 20.92 1.25
C MET A 1 -4.35 19.92 0.60
N LYS A 2 -3.03 20.09 0.70
CA LYS A 2 -2.06 19.17 0.09
C LYS A 2 -1.72 18.07 1.10
N VAL A 3 -2.49 16.98 1.11
CA VAL A 3 -2.10 15.78 1.85
C VAL A 3 -0.77 15.29 1.26
N GLY A 4 0.27 15.18 2.09
CA GLY A 4 1.60 14.76 1.66
C GLY A 4 1.60 13.33 1.12
N SER A 5 2.46 13.03 0.13
CA SER A 5 2.53 11.72 -0.53
C SER A 5 2.68 10.55 0.47
N ALA A 6 3.47 10.74 1.53
CA ALA A 6 3.65 9.77 2.60
C ALA A 6 2.38 9.52 3.43
N ALA A 7 1.57 10.55 3.70
CA ALA A 7 0.30 10.36 4.38
C ALA A 7 -0.68 9.55 3.51
N LYS A 8 -0.64 9.77 2.19
CA LYS A 8 -1.46 9.03 1.23
C LYS A 8 -1.10 7.55 1.16
N SER A 9 0.19 7.23 1.17
CA SER A 9 0.65 5.83 1.18
C SER A 9 0.31 5.12 2.49
N ILE A 10 0.46 5.78 3.64
CA ILE A 10 0.09 5.20 4.95
C ILE A 10 -1.41 4.87 4.99
N VAL A 11 -2.27 5.79 4.56
CA VAL A 11 -3.72 5.56 4.51
C VAL A 11 -4.07 4.41 3.55
N ALA A 12 -3.39 4.33 2.40
CA ALA A 12 -3.59 3.24 1.45
C ALA A 12 -3.09 1.88 1.97
N GLY A 13 -1.98 1.86 2.70
CA GLY A 13 -1.46 0.65 3.35
C GLY A 13 -2.42 0.15 4.43
N LEU A 14 -2.95 1.06 5.25
CA LEU A 14 -3.96 0.73 6.27
C LEU A 14 -5.24 0.17 5.63
N SER A 15 -5.78 0.83 4.60
CA SER A 15 -7.00 0.33 3.94
C SER A 15 -6.79 -1.02 3.26
N ALA A 16 -5.65 -1.24 2.60
CA ALA A 16 -5.31 -2.52 1.99
C ALA A 16 -5.15 -3.63 3.05
N GLY A 17 -4.48 -3.33 4.17
CA GLY A 17 -4.34 -4.27 5.29
C GLY A 17 -5.68 -4.64 5.90
N THR A 18 -6.56 -3.66 6.15
CA THR A 18 -7.91 -3.93 6.66
C THR A 18 -8.74 -4.77 5.69
N ALA A 19 -8.70 -4.46 4.38
CA ALA A 19 -9.40 -5.23 3.38
C ALA A 19 -8.90 -6.69 3.30
N ALA A 20 -7.58 -6.90 3.35
CA ALA A 20 -7.00 -8.24 3.35
C ALA A 20 -7.34 -9.02 4.63
N LEU A 21 -7.40 -8.34 5.78
CA LEU A 21 -7.80 -8.95 7.05
C LEU A 21 -9.26 -9.42 7.03
N VAL A 22 -10.17 -8.62 6.46
CA VAL A 22 -11.59 -9.01 6.27
C VAL A 22 -11.70 -10.28 5.43
N THR A 23 -10.89 -10.38 4.37
CA THR A 23 -10.83 -11.59 3.53
C THR A 23 -10.32 -12.81 4.32
N ALA A 24 -9.24 -12.66 5.11
CA ALA A 24 -8.67 -13.76 5.89
C ALA A 24 -9.58 -14.22 7.04
N MET A 25 -10.46 -13.36 7.55
CA MET A 25 -11.44 -13.73 8.58
C MET A 25 -12.59 -14.60 8.04
N GLY A 26 -12.65 -14.84 6.72
CA GLY A 26 -13.73 -15.61 6.09
C GLY A 26 -13.87 -17.04 6.61
N ASP A 27 -12.77 -17.67 7.04
CA ASP A 27 -12.75 -19.07 7.51
C ASP A 27 -12.36 -19.20 9.01
N ASN A 28 -12.47 -18.11 9.78
CA ASN A 28 -12.17 -18.03 11.23
C ASN A 28 -10.75 -18.48 11.69
N VAL A 29 -9.88 -18.89 10.77
CA VAL A 29 -8.51 -19.34 11.04
C VAL A 29 -7.59 -18.62 10.09
N ILE A 30 -6.69 -17.78 10.63
CA ILE A 30 -5.65 -17.14 9.82
C ILE A 30 -4.42 -18.06 9.81
N VAL A 31 -4.18 -18.74 8.70
CA VAL A 31 -2.99 -19.57 8.49
C VAL A 31 -1.80 -18.72 8.02
N THR A 32 -0.59 -19.25 8.18
CA THR A 32 0.67 -18.53 7.88
C THR A 32 0.72 -17.93 6.48
N GLY A 33 0.10 -18.58 5.48
CA GLY A 33 0.03 -18.06 4.11
C GLY A 33 -0.78 -16.76 4.01
N GLU A 34 -1.82 -16.59 4.81
CA GLU A 34 -2.67 -15.40 4.80
C GLU A 34 -1.97 -14.20 5.43
N TRP A 35 -1.15 -14.41 6.45
CA TRP A 35 -0.27 -13.36 7.00
C TRP A 35 0.70 -12.83 5.96
N VAL A 36 1.26 -13.71 5.12
CA VAL A 36 2.14 -13.32 4.01
C VAL A 36 1.36 -12.52 2.98
N THR A 37 0.16 -12.96 2.61
CA THR A 37 -0.71 -12.24 1.66
C THR A 37 -1.10 -10.86 2.18
N ILE A 38 -1.47 -10.73 3.46
CA ILE A 38 -1.79 -9.44 4.09
C ILE A 38 -0.56 -8.53 4.08
N GLY A 39 0.60 -9.04 4.50
CA GLY A 39 1.85 -8.28 4.49
C GLY A 39 2.23 -7.79 3.09
N LEU A 40 2.13 -8.65 2.08
CA LEU A 40 2.34 -8.29 0.68
C LEU A 40 1.34 -7.25 0.20
N ALA A 41 0.06 -7.38 0.52
CA ALA A 41 -0.97 -6.40 0.14
C ALA A 41 -0.66 -5.01 0.71
N VAL A 42 -0.25 -4.93 1.98
CA VAL A 42 0.16 -3.67 2.63
C VAL A 42 1.39 -3.09 1.96
N LEU A 43 2.42 -3.89 1.71
CA LEU A 43 3.66 -3.44 1.06
C LEU A 43 3.43 -3.01 -0.39
N THR A 44 2.59 -3.73 -1.14
CA THR A 44 2.21 -3.34 -2.50
C THR A 44 1.44 -2.01 -2.49
N ALA A 45 0.49 -1.82 -1.57
CA ALA A 45 -0.24 -0.56 -1.46
C ALA A 45 0.70 0.61 -1.10
N LEU A 46 1.58 0.41 -0.12
CA LEU A 46 2.58 1.41 0.26
C LEU A 46 3.51 1.74 -0.92
N GLY A 47 4.03 0.71 -1.59
CA GLY A 47 4.94 0.84 -2.71
C GLY A 47 4.30 1.54 -3.90
N VAL A 48 3.12 1.13 -4.34
CA VAL A 48 2.43 1.71 -5.50
C VAL A 48 2.02 3.16 -5.22
N VAL A 49 1.42 3.45 -4.06
CA VAL A 49 0.91 4.79 -3.75
C VAL A 49 2.03 5.79 -3.50
N TYR A 50 3.19 5.34 -2.98
CA TYR A 50 4.34 6.22 -2.77
C TYR A 50 5.26 6.32 -4.00
N ALA A 51 5.60 5.20 -4.63
CA ALA A 51 6.63 5.16 -5.67
C ALA A 51 6.15 5.73 -7.01
N VAL A 52 4.91 5.44 -7.43
CA VAL A 52 4.40 5.88 -8.76
C VAL A 52 4.41 7.41 -8.88
N PRO A 53 3.81 8.20 -7.96
CA PRO A 53 3.79 9.66 -8.10
C PRO A 53 5.17 10.29 -7.90
N ASN A 54 6.04 9.65 -7.11
CA ASN A 54 7.37 10.18 -6.84
C ASN A 54 8.34 9.92 -8.02
N ALA A 55 8.13 8.84 -8.79
CA ALA A 55 8.86 8.56 -10.03
C ALA A 55 8.53 9.61 -11.11
N GLU A 56 7.25 9.90 -11.34
CA GLU A 56 6.81 10.94 -12.30
C GLU A 56 7.39 12.32 -11.96
N ARG A 57 7.41 12.68 -10.68
CA ARG A 57 8.01 13.94 -10.21
C ARG A 57 9.51 14.02 -10.45
N SER A 58 10.19 12.88 -10.42
CA SER A 58 11.63 12.78 -10.62
C SER A 58 11.98 12.93 -12.11
N GLU A 59 11.18 12.33 -12.99
CA GLU A 59 11.31 12.48 -14.45
C GLU A 59 11.07 13.94 -14.89
N GLN A 60 10.01 14.57 -14.37
CA GLN A 60 9.66 15.96 -14.69
C GLN A 60 10.72 16.99 -14.22
N ARG A 61 11.63 16.59 -13.32
CA ARG A 61 12.72 17.43 -12.82
C ARG A 61 14.05 17.26 -13.56
N ARG A 62 14.16 16.32 -14.52
CA ARG A 62 15.38 16.19 -15.33
C ARG A 62 15.41 17.28 -16.41
N PRO A 63 16.38 18.21 -16.40
CA PRO A 63 16.58 19.12 -17.52
C PRO A 63 17.17 18.32 -18.69
N TYR A 64 16.59 18.50 -19.89
CA TYR A 64 17.15 18.00 -21.14
C TYR A 64 18.50 18.66 -21.45
#